data_AF-A0A081AWU1-F1
#
_entry.id   AF-A0A081AWU1-F1
#
_cell.length_a   1.000
_cell.length_b   1.000
_cell.length_c   1.000
_cell.angle_alpha   90.00
_cell.angle_beta   90.00
_cell.angle_gamma   90.00
#
_symmetry.space_group_name_H-M   'P 1'
#
loop_
_entity.id
_entity.type
_entity.pdbx_description
1 polymer ?
#
loop_
_entity_poly.entity_id
_entity_poly.type
_entity_poly.pdbx_seq_one_letter_code
_entity_poly.pdbx_strand_id
1 'polypeptide(L)'
;MNAVTGHFERRSCRHSTLFMAEYKRTNRTKKTKILRCFPHCCPEHLNRSYCGTSLCVRVKLVDPACLDVQQQTETTTVSTNNPASLLVYAHFEEAQTNFLAINDVIDYNEVSSSIQTEQTPKGTWIEGTVVRDADVNVRLRQYFFFQ
;
A
#
# COMPACT_ATOMS: atom_id res chain seq x y z
N MET A 1 2.81 -14.66 20.08
CA MET A 1 2.34 -13.43 19.41
C MET A 1 3.42 -13.02 18.43
N ASN A 2 3.06 -12.72 17.19
CA ASN A 2 3.98 -12.30 16.15
C ASN A 2 3.88 -10.79 15.96
N ALA A 3 4.98 -10.14 15.67
CA ALA A 3 5.00 -8.76 15.21
C ALA A 3 4.66 -8.69 13.72
N VAL A 4 3.86 -7.69 13.31
CA VAL A 4 3.51 -7.47 11.91
C VAL A 4 4.40 -6.38 11.32
N THR A 5 5.28 -6.75 10.39
CA THR A 5 6.09 -5.76 9.67
C THR A 5 5.53 -5.53 8.27
N GLY A 6 5.64 -4.29 7.80
CA GLY A 6 5.18 -3.88 6.47
C GLY A 6 6.26 -3.06 5.77
N HIS A 7 6.51 -3.34 4.49
CA HIS A 7 7.40 -2.50 3.68
C HIS A 7 6.88 -2.32 2.26
N PHE A 8 7.09 -1.12 1.72
CA PHE A 8 6.74 -0.81 0.34
C PHE A 8 7.85 -1.28 -0.60
N GLU A 9 7.48 -1.92 -1.70
CA GLU A 9 8.40 -2.35 -2.74
C GLU A 9 7.79 -2.21 -4.14
N ARG A 10 8.66 -2.20 -5.16
CA ARG A 10 8.29 -2.36 -6.56
C ARG A 10 9.03 -3.56 -7.13
N ARG A 11 8.28 -4.49 -7.73
CA ARG A 11 8.87 -5.67 -8.38
C ARG A 11 9.83 -5.26 -9.49
N SER A 12 10.97 -5.93 -9.54
CA SER A 12 12.00 -5.75 -10.56
C SER A 12 12.52 -4.30 -10.68
N CYS A 13 12.50 -3.55 -9.58
CA CYS A 13 13.06 -2.20 -9.50
C CYS A 13 14.42 -2.22 -8.80
N ARG A 14 15.37 -1.39 -9.27
CA ARG A 14 16.70 -1.22 -8.67
C ARG A 14 16.95 0.18 -8.10
N HIS A 15 15.94 1.05 -8.14
CA HIS A 15 16.04 2.38 -7.56
C HIS A 15 16.12 2.29 -6.04
N SER A 16 17.02 3.07 -5.44
CA SER A 16 17.15 3.22 -3.99
C SER A 16 15.95 3.94 -3.38
N THR A 17 15.35 4.87 -4.12
CA THR A 17 14.20 5.66 -3.69
C THR A 17 12.94 5.18 -4.39
N LEU A 18 11.97 4.68 -3.61
CA LEU A 18 10.71 4.17 -4.15
C LEU A 18 9.72 5.29 -4.49
N PHE A 19 9.61 6.30 -3.63
CA PHE A 19 8.65 7.39 -3.77
C PHE A 19 9.35 8.69 -4.14
N MET A 20 8.77 9.43 -5.09
CA MET A 20 9.28 10.75 -5.48
C MET A 20 8.53 11.85 -4.74
N ALA A 21 9.18 13.00 -4.57
CA ALA A 21 8.55 14.18 -3.96
C ALA A 21 7.39 14.72 -4.80
N GLU A 22 7.45 14.54 -6.13
CA GLU A 22 6.47 15.07 -7.06
C GLU A 22 6.08 14.05 -8.13
N TYR A 23 4.80 14.09 -8.54
CA TYR A 23 4.24 13.17 -9.53
C TYR A 23 3.51 13.91 -10.65
N LYS A 24 3.79 13.56 -11.90
CA LYS A 24 3.03 14.08 -13.05
C LYS A 24 1.62 13.49 -13.07
N ARG A 25 0.62 14.30 -13.45
CA ARG A 25 -0.78 13.89 -13.58
C ARG A 25 -1.25 13.94 -15.04
N THR A 26 -2.31 13.21 -15.36
CA THR A 26 -3.04 13.35 -16.64
C THR A 26 -4.54 13.34 -16.43
N ASN A 27 -5.29 13.94 -17.36
CA ASN A 27 -6.75 13.84 -17.38
C ASN A 27 -7.17 12.44 -17.83
N ARG A 28 -8.16 11.88 -17.14
CA ARG A 28 -8.96 10.75 -17.61
C ARG A 28 -10.31 11.28 -18.13
N THR A 29 -11.08 10.40 -18.77
CA THR A 29 -12.51 10.61 -19.04
C THR A 29 -13.25 11.02 -17.76
N LYS A 30 -14.35 11.77 -17.88
CA LYS A 30 -15.14 12.30 -16.73
C LYS A 30 -14.40 13.34 -15.86
N LYS A 31 -13.42 14.06 -16.43
CA LYS A 31 -12.67 15.15 -15.76
C LYS A 31 -11.90 14.73 -14.50
N THR A 32 -11.63 13.44 -14.31
CA THR A 32 -10.77 12.96 -13.21
C THR A 32 -9.30 13.05 -13.60
N LYS A 33 -8.41 13.12 -12.60
CA LYS A 33 -6.97 13.25 -12.79
C LYS A 33 -6.26 12.07 -12.12
N ILE A 34 -5.43 11.36 -12.87
CA ILE A 34 -4.66 10.21 -12.37
C ILE A 34 -3.16 10.53 -12.29
N LEU A 35 -2.46 9.92 -11.34
CA LEU A 35 -1.00 10.01 -11.23
C LEU A 35 -0.35 9.12 -12.30
N ARG A 36 0.52 9.69 -13.14
CA ARG A 36 1.23 8.98 -14.22
C ARG A 36 2.54 8.34 -13.81
N CYS A 37 3.14 8.82 -12.74
CA CYS A 37 4.54 8.53 -12.40
C CYS A 37 4.68 7.91 -11.01
N PHE A 38 3.58 7.45 -10.41
CA PHE A 38 3.58 6.85 -9.08
C PHE A 38 3.90 5.34 -9.17
N PRO A 39 4.70 4.76 -8.26
CA PRO A 39 5.48 5.43 -7.21
C PRO A 39 6.77 6.10 -7.75
N HIS A 40 7.22 5.71 -8.94
CA HIS A 40 8.24 6.41 -9.74
C HIS A 40 8.19 5.90 -11.19
N CYS A 41 8.94 6.53 -12.09
CA CYS A 41 9.15 6.03 -13.45
C CYS A 41 10.35 5.08 -13.46
N CYS A 42 10.17 3.84 -13.93
CA CYS A 42 11.27 2.88 -14.06
C CYS A 42 11.02 1.98 -15.27
N PRO A 43 12.05 1.68 -16.09
CA PRO A 43 13.44 2.13 -15.94
C PRO A 43 13.65 3.63 -16.22
N GLU A 44 12.78 4.28 -16.98
CA GLU A 44 12.86 5.71 -17.31
C GLU A 44 11.47 6.35 -17.49
N HIS A 45 11.42 7.67 -17.62
CA HIS A 45 10.18 8.43 -17.80
C HIS A 45 9.73 8.49 -19.27
N LEU A 46 8.46 8.19 -19.51
CA LEU A 46 7.82 8.33 -20.82
C LEU A 46 7.00 9.63 -20.90
N ASN A 47 7.49 10.59 -21.68
CA ASN A 47 6.94 11.96 -21.74
C ASN A 47 5.42 12.02 -21.98
N ARG A 48 4.89 11.21 -22.91
CA ARG A 48 3.48 11.24 -23.34
C ARG A 48 2.64 10.04 -22.88
N SER A 49 3.20 9.15 -22.07
CA SER A 49 2.54 7.89 -21.69
C SER A 49 2.42 7.73 -20.18
N TYR A 50 1.70 6.67 -19.79
CA TYR A 50 1.64 6.20 -18.42
C TYR A 50 2.96 5.51 -18.05
N CYS A 51 3.66 5.98 -17.02
CA CYS A 51 5.00 5.49 -16.64
C CYS A 51 5.00 4.69 -15.33
N GLY A 52 4.00 4.96 -14.48
CA GLY A 52 3.88 4.41 -13.15
C GLY A 52 3.62 2.92 -13.18
N THR A 53 3.68 2.31 -12.01
CA THR A 53 3.36 0.90 -11.86
C THR A 53 2.53 0.69 -10.63
N SER A 54 2.11 -0.54 -10.44
CA SER A 54 1.64 -0.96 -9.14
C SER A 54 2.69 -0.69 -8.06
N LEU A 55 2.21 -0.33 -6.88
CA LEU A 55 2.95 -0.41 -5.62
C LEU A 55 2.69 -1.77 -5.00
N CYS A 56 3.71 -2.39 -4.42
CA CYS A 56 3.54 -3.58 -3.61
C CYS A 56 3.81 -3.25 -2.14
N VAL A 57 3.05 -3.87 -1.24
CA VAL A 57 3.29 -3.88 0.20
C VAL A 57 3.59 -5.31 0.59
N ARG A 58 4.77 -5.54 1.14
CA ARG A 58 5.16 -6.82 1.71
C ARG A 58 4.84 -6.81 3.20
N VAL A 59 4.03 -7.76 3.64
CA VAL A 59 3.66 -7.95 5.04
C VAL A 59 4.27 -9.26 5.53
N LYS A 60 4.93 -9.22 6.68
CA LYS A 60 5.53 -10.40 7.31
C LYS A 60 5.11 -10.52 8.77
N LEU A 61 4.91 -11.76 9.19
CA LEU A 61 4.85 -12.11 10.60
C LEU A 61 6.25 -12.49 11.05
N VAL A 62 6.77 -11.77 12.05
CA VAL A 62 8.11 -12.02 12.59
C VAL A 62 8.04 -12.20 14.10
N ASP A 63 8.99 -12.95 14.65
CA ASP A 63 9.14 -13.03 16.10
C ASP A 63 9.53 -11.63 16.63
N PRO A 64 8.81 -11.06 17.61
CA PRO A 64 9.18 -9.79 18.23
C PRO A 64 10.64 -9.76 18.74
N ALA A 65 11.19 -10.91 19.14
CA ALA A 65 12.59 -11.01 19.58
C ALA A 65 13.61 -10.77 18.45
N CYS A 66 13.19 -10.86 17.18
CA CYS A 66 14.03 -10.60 16.01
C CYS A 66 13.95 -9.15 15.51
N LEU A 67 13.13 -8.29 16.12
CA LEU A 67 13.03 -6.89 15.75
C LEU A 67 14.15 -6.07 16.40
N ASP A 68 14.60 -5.04 15.70
CA ASP A 68 15.43 -4.00 16.30
C ASP A 68 14.60 -3.11 17.26
N VAL A 69 15.28 -2.43 18.19
CA VAL A 69 14.64 -1.65 19.27
C VAL A 69 13.73 -0.55 18.74
N GLN A 70 14.02 0.00 17.56
CA GLN A 70 13.20 1.04 16.91
C GLN A 70 11.93 0.43 16.29
N GLN A 71 12.01 -0.69 15.58
CA GLN A 71 10.83 -1.38 15.03
C GLN A 71 9.92 -1.93 16.13
N GLN A 72 10.47 -2.31 17.29
CA GLN A 72 9.69 -2.82 18.41
C GLN A 72 8.68 -1.82 18.98
N THR A 73 8.93 -0.51 18.86
CA THR A 73 8.08 0.53 19.47
C THR A 73 6.85 0.87 18.62
N GLU A 74 6.93 0.65 17.30
CA GLU A 74 5.87 1.01 16.34
C GLU A 74 5.10 -0.21 15.80
N THR A 75 5.50 -1.43 16.19
CA THR A 75 4.94 -2.64 15.59
C THR A 75 3.80 -3.24 16.43
N THR A 76 2.62 -3.36 15.82
CA THR A 76 1.50 -4.10 16.40
C THR A 76 1.79 -5.61 16.42
N THR A 77 1.45 -6.26 17.54
CA THR A 77 1.54 -7.72 17.67
C THR A 77 0.18 -8.38 17.45
N VAL A 78 0.19 -9.55 16.84
CA VAL A 78 -1.00 -10.35 16.54
C VAL A 78 -0.85 -11.78 17.01
N SER A 79 -1.97 -12.42 17.36
CA SER A 79 -1.98 -13.83 17.80
C SER A 79 -1.90 -14.82 16.63
N THR A 80 -2.15 -14.38 15.40
CA THR A 80 -2.09 -15.23 14.21
C THR A 80 -0.64 -15.56 13.81
N ASN A 81 -0.43 -16.79 13.38
CA ASN A 81 0.77 -17.27 12.70
C ASN A 81 0.57 -17.40 11.18
N ASN A 82 -0.64 -17.16 10.69
CA ASN A 82 -0.97 -17.28 9.27
C ASN A 82 -1.03 -15.89 8.64
N PRO A 83 -0.08 -15.49 7.78
CA PRO A 83 -0.12 -14.19 7.12
C PRO A 83 -1.35 -14.05 6.19
N ALA A 84 -1.95 -15.16 5.74
CA ALA A 84 -3.18 -15.15 4.94
C ALA A 84 -4.42 -14.66 5.72
N SER A 85 -4.38 -14.59 7.05
CA SER A 85 -5.47 -14.01 7.83
C SER A 85 -5.42 -12.47 7.92
N LEU A 86 -4.36 -11.82 7.41
CA LEU A 86 -4.21 -10.37 7.47
C LEU A 86 -4.82 -9.65 6.25
N LEU A 87 -5.79 -8.78 6.50
CA LEU A 87 -6.30 -7.87 5.46
C LEU A 87 -5.41 -6.64 5.38
N VAL A 88 -5.19 -6.14 4.16
CA VAL A 88 -4.32 -4.98 3.93
C VAL A 88 -5.01 -4.07 2.93
N TYR A 89 -5.25 -2.84 3.37
CA TYR A 89 -5.89 -1.80 2.58
C TYR A 89 -4.92 -0.62 2.44
N ALA A 90 -5.05 0.12 1.35
CA ALA A 90 -4.47 1.45 1.24
C ALA A 90 -5.55 2.48 1.57
N HIS A 91 -5.19 3.53 2.31
CA HIS A 91 -6.08 4.64 2.63
C HIS A 91 -5.56 5.92 1.97
N PHE A 92 -6.48 6.72 1.43
CA PHE A 92 -6.18 8.04 0.88
C PHE A 92 -6.72 9.13 1.79
N GLU A 93 -5.83 9.97 2.27
CA GLU A 93 -6.17 11.13 3.06
C GLU A 93 -5.42 12.38 2.61
N GLU A 94 -5.95 13.52 3.03
CA GLU A 94 -5.25 14.79 2.91
C GLU A 94 -4.09 14.85 3.90
N ALA A 95 -2.92 15.27 3.43
CA ALA A 95 -1.66 15.13 4.14
C ALA A 95 -1.57 15.87 5.48
N GLN A 96 -2.48 16.82 5.74
CA GLN A 96 -2.45 17.64 6.97
C GLN A 96 -3.50 17.24 7.99
N THR A 97 -4.41 16.34 7.63
CA THR A 97 -5.61 16.07 8.43
C THR A 97 -5.41 14.89 9.37
N ASN A 98 -4.42 14.02 9.11
CA ASN A 98 -4.00 12.87 9.95
C ASN A 98 -5.20 12.11 10.53
N PHE A 99 -6.09 11.58 9.68
CA PHE A 99 -7.32 10.96 10.14
C PHE A 99 -7.06 9.65 10.89
N LEU A 100 -5.93 8.98 10.59
CA LEU A 100 -5.54 7.72 11.18
C LEU A 100 -4.16 7.81 11.83
N ALA A 101 -4.05 7.30 13.05
CA ALA A 101 -2.81 7.09 13.77
C ALA A 101 -2.44 5.60 13.83
N ILE A 102 -1.17 5.32 14.13
CA ILE A 102 -0.69 3.95 14.35
C ILE A 102 -1.43 3.36 15.56
N ASN A 103 -1.89 2.12 15.41
CA ASN A 103 -2.70 1.36 16.39
C ASN A 103 -4.17 1.78 16.52
N ASP A 104 -4.68 2.64 15.63
CA ASP A 104 -6.11 2.91 15.57
C ASP A 104 -6.91 1.62 15.27
N VAL A 105 -8.05 1.50 15.95
CA VAL A 105 -9.00 0.40 15.75
C VAL A 105 -10.15 0.94 14.94
N ILE A 106 -10.31 0.39 13.73
CA ILE A 106 -11.31 0.83 12.75
C ILE A 106 -12.34 -0.29 12.57
N ASP A 107 -13.62 0.07 12.48
CA ASP A 107 -14.68 -0.90 12.17
C ASP A 107 -14.50 -1.42 10.72
N TYR A 108 -14.52 -2.73 10.56
CA TYR A 108 -14.44 -3.36 9.25
C TYR A 108 -15.56 -2.88 8.30
N ASN A 109 -16.76 -2.62 8.80
CA ASN A 109 -17.89 -2.15 8.01
C ASN A 109 -17.65 -0.72 7.49
N GLU A 110 -16.97 0.12 8.26
CA GLU A 110 -16.56 1.47 7.83
C GLU A 110 -15.58 1.38 6.66
N VAL A 111 -14.55 0.54 6.76
CA VAL A 111 -13.60 0.30 5.67
C VAL A 111 -14.31 -0.25 4.44
N SER A 112 -15.08 -1.32 4.60
CA SER A 112 -15.71 -2.04 3.49
C SER A 112 -16.75 -1.21 2.72
N SER A 113 -17.50 -0.35 3.41
CA SER A 113 -18.50 0.53 2.79
C SER A 113 -17.90 1.70 1.99
N SER A 114 -16.65 2.06 2.28
CA SER A 114 -15.89 3.13 1.61
C SER A 114 -14.74 2.59 0.73
N ILE A 115 -14.84 1.33 0.28
CA ILE A 115 -13.91 0.79 -0.73
C ILE A 115 -14.18 1.48 -2.07
N GLN A 116 -13.12 1.98 -2.69
CA GLN A 116 -13.16 2.60 -3.99
C GLN A 116 -13.48 1.57 -5.08
N THR A 117 -14.60 1.79 -5.78
CA THR A 117 -15.08 0.95 -6.88
C THR A 117 -15.64 1.83 -8.00
N GLU A 118 -16.09 1.22 -9.10
CA GLU A 118 -16.81 1.98 -10.14
C GLU A 118 -18.11 2.59 -9.63
N GLN A 119 -18.77 1.92 -8.68
CA GLN A 119 -20.00 2.37 -8.03
C GLN A 119 -19.73 3.39 -6.91
N THR A 120 -18.57 3.27 -6.26
CA THR A 120 -18.11 4.14 -5.17
C THR A 120 -16.80 4.84 -5.57
N PRO A 121 -16.80 5.75 -6.58
CA PRO A 121 -15.58 6.33 -7.11
C PRO A 121 -14.87 7.30 -6.15
N LYS A 122 -15.55 7.70 -5.06
CA LYS A 122 -15.03 8.54 -3.99
C LYS A 122 -14.64 7.75 -2.72
N GLY A 123 -14.62 6.42 -2.79
CA GLY A 123 -14.16 5.60 -1.66
C GLY A 123 -12.73 5.97 -1.28
N THR A 124 -12.44 5.99 0.02
CA THR A 124 -11.13 6.37 0.56
C THR A 124 -10.21 5.17 0.78
N TRP A 125 -10.75 3.95 0.68
CA TRP A 125 -10.03 2.71 0.88
C TRP A 125 -9.83 1.95 -0.44
N ILE A 126 -8.67 1.33 -0.61
CA ILE A 126 -8.39 0.43 -1.73
C ILE A 126 -7.93 -0.91 -1.18
N GLU A 127 -8.60 -1.99 -1.57
CA GLU A 127 -8.17 -3.34 -1.21
C GLU A 127 -6.99 -3.80 -2.08
N GLY A 128 -5.96 -4.36 -1.44
CA GLY A 128 -4.79 -4.88 -2.12
C GLY A 128 -5.02 -6.26 -2.73
N THR A 129 -4.62 -6.46 -3.98
CA THR A 129 -4.67 -7.80 -4.61
C THR A 129 -3.53 -8.67 -4.10
N VAL A 130 -3.81 -9.92 -3.71
CA VAL A 130 -2.73 -10.87 -3.33
C VAL A 130 -1.90 -11.21 -4.56
N VAL A 131 -0.59 -11.08 -4.44
CA VAL A 131 0.36 -11.53 -5.46
C VAL A 131 1.19 -12.67 -4.90
N ARG A 132 1.40 -13.71 -5.72
CA ARG A 132 2.23 -14.87 -5.36
C ARG A 132 3.65 -14.41 -5.09
N ASP A 133 4.17 -14.75 -3.92
CA ASP A 133 5.57 -14.62 -3.54
C ASP A 133 6.19 -16.01 -3.36
N ALA A 134 7.52 -16.12 -3.49
CA ALA A 134 8.19 -17.41 -3.33
C ALA A 134 8.29 -17.82 -1.85
N ASP A 135 8.22 -16.85 -0.93
CA ASP A 135 8.25 -17.08 0.50
C ASP A 135 6.83 -17.21 1.07
N VAL A 136 6.54 -18.34 1.70
CA VAL A 136 5.21 -18.69 2.23
C VAL A 136 4.86 -17.89 3.49
N ASN A 137 5.86 -17.37 4.20
CA ASN A 137 5.66 -16.52 5.39
C ASN A 137 5.42 -15.05 5.04
N VAL A 138 5.38 -14.74 3.75
CA VAL A 138 5.23 -13.40 3.24
C VAL A 138 3.91 -13.25 2.52
N ARG A 139 3.19 -12.17 2.82
CA ARG A 139 2.06 -11.74 2.00
C ARG A 139 2.42 -10.49 1.22
N LEU A 140 2.37 -10.59 -0.10
CA LEU A 140 2.54 -9.44 -0.99
C LEU A 140 1.18 -8.94 -1.48
N ARG A 141 0.96 -7.63 -1.36
CA ARG A 141 -0.26 -6.95 -1.79
C ARG A 141 0.08 -5.92 -2.83
N GLN A 142 -0.58 -6.00 -3.98
CA GLN A 142 -0.38 -5.09 -5.09
C GLN A 142 -1.55 -4.11 -5.18
N TYR A 143 -1.20 -2.83 -5.27
CA TYR A 143 -2.13 -1.71 -5.39
C TYR A 143 -1.92 -1.02 -6.73
N PHE A 144 -3.02 -0.77 -7.42
CA PHE A 144 -3.05 0.06 -8.60
C PHE A 144 -3.77 1.35 -8.24
N PHE A 145 -3.04 2.46 -8.24
CA PHE A 145 -3.58 3.76 -7.90
C PHE A 145 -4.19 4.46 -9.14
N PHE A 146 -4.83 3.68 -10.00
CA PHE A 146 -5.42 4.13 -11.27
C PHE A 146 -6.90 3.85 -11.29
N GLN A 147 -7.70 4.85 -10.89
CA GLN A 147 -9.10 4.97 -11.29
C GLN A 147 -9.40 6.45 -11.57
#